data_AF-A0A257R2Q0-F1
#
_entry.id   AF-A0A257R2Q0-F1
#
_cell.length_a   1.000
_cell.length_b   1.000
_cell.length_c   1.000
_cell.angle_alpha   90.00
_cell.angle_beta   90.00
_cell.angle_gamma   90.00
#
_symmetry.space_group_name_H-M   'P 1'
#
loop_
_entity.id
_entity.type
_entity.pdbx_description
1 polymer ?
#
loop_
_entity_poly.entity_id
_entity_poly.type
_entity_poly.pdbx_seq_one_letter_code
_entity_poly.pdbx_strand_id
1 'polypeptide(L)'
;MRREAGFTLLEMLVALVVLGLLLAGLAQASHFGIATYRRTTGTIAATADRQASFRALRRLIAQARPGQPAGSAHNLALVTTLPRAAALSSRLVFAEIGVTRAGDLVLAWRAAPTGPPLGPQASPAGTAHVETLARHIAAIELRYWWATRPGAPPAWHDAGPAGALPRLIRLRIIPTAGQRPWPDLIAAPWRAPFAAGG
;
A
#
# COMPACT_ATOMS: atom_id res chain seq x y z
N MET A 1 60.74 -27.79 40.78
CA MET A 1 60.38 -29.05 40.10
C MET A 1 58.91 -28.97 39.69
N ARG A 2 58.60 -28.84 38.39
CA ARG A 2 57.23 -28.75 37.86
C ARG A 2 56.78 -30.15 37.44
N ARG A 3 55.62 -30.60 37.92
CA ARG A 3 54.96 -31.83 37.44
C ARG A 3 54.16 -31.46 36.19
N GLU A 4 54.60 -31.94 35.03
CA GLU A 4 53.78 -31.97 33.83
C GLU A 4 52.68 -33.01 34.03
N ALA A 5 51.46 -32.56 34.30
CA ALA A 5 50.28 -33.42 34.29
C ALA A 5 49.88 -33.63 32.83
N GLY A 6 50.32 -34.77 32.25
CA GLY A 6 49.84 -35.19 30.94
C GLY A 6 48.33 -35.38 30.97
N PHE A 7 47.62 -34.67 30.09
CA PHE A 7 46.17 -34.82 29.92
C PHE A 7 45.82 -36.29 29.70
N THR A 8 44.99 -36.84 30.57
CA THR A 8 44.61 -38.26 30.46
C THR A 8 43.68 -38.45 29.26
N LEU A 9 43.75 -39.61 28.60
CA LEU A 9 42.82 -39.99 27.53
C LEU A 9 41.35 -39.86 27.96
N LEU A 10 41.08 -40.13 29.25
CA LEU A 10 39.77 -39.98 29.86
C LEU A 10 39.28 -38.52 29.83
N GLU A 11 40.16 -37.57 30.10
CA GLU A 11 39.83 -36.15 30.17
C GLU A 11 39.53 -35.55 28.79
N MET A 12 40.27 -35.98 27.77
CA MET A 12 39.95 -35.65 26.37
C MET A 12 38.61 -36.25 25.93
N LEU A 13 38.30 -37.48 26.37
CA LEU A 13 37.02 -38.13 26.07
C LEU A 13 35.86 -37.39 26.74
N VAL A 14 36.00 -37.00 28.02
CA VAL A 14 35.00 -36.22 28.75
C VAL A 14 34.79 -34.85 28.09
N ALA A 15 35.87 -34.15 27.71
CA ALA A 15 35.77 -32.85 27.04
C ALA A 15 35.03 -32.95 25.70
N LEU A 16 35.27 -34.00 24.92
CA LEU A 16 34.59 -34.23 23.64
C LEU A 16 33.10 -34.57 23.82
N VAL A 17 32.76 -35.36 24.85
CA VAL A 17 31.35 -35.68 25.16
C VAL A 17 30.59 -34.42 25.62
N VAL A 18 31.19 -33.63 26.50
CA VAL A 18 30.60 -32.37 26.96
C VAL A 18 30.44 -31.39 25.79
N LEU A 19 31.45 -31.27 24.93
CA LEU A 19 31.38 -30.45 23.72
C LEU A 19 30.28 -30.93 22.76
N GLY A 20 30.14 -32.23 22.55
CA GLY A 20 29.08 -32.82 21.72
C GLY A 20 27.68 -32.54 22.27
N LEU A 21 27.49 -32.64 23.59
CA LEU A 21 26.23 -32.30 24.25
C LEU A 21 25.91 -30.81 24.16
N LEU A 22 26.91 -29.93 24.31
CA LEU A 22 26.75 -28.49 24.14
C LEU A 22 26.34 -28.15 22.70
N LEU A 23 27.03 -28.71 21.70
CA LEU A 23 26.71 -28.52 20.29
C LEU A 23 25.31 -29.05 19.94
N ALA A 24 24.90 -30.20 20.49
CA ALA A 24 23.56 -30.74 20.30
C ALA A 24 22.45 -29.85 20.90
N GLY A 25 22.68 -29.29 22.09
CA GLY A 25 21.77 -28.34 22.72
C GLY A 25 21.64 -27.03 21.92
N LEU A 26 22.76 -26.51 21.42
CA LEU A 26 22.80 -25.33 20.53
C LEU A 26 22.07 -25.59 19.20
N ALA A 27 22.23 -26.78 18.62
CA ALA A 27 21.52 -27.18 17.40
C ALA A 27 20.01 -27.30 17.65
N GLN A 28 19.58 -27.87 18.77
CA GLN A 28 18.16 -27.96 19.15
C GLN A 28 17.54 -26.60 19.42
N ALA A 29 18.24 -25.67 20.08
CA ALA A 29 17.79 -24.29 20.29
C ALA A 29 17.63 -23.54 18.96
N SER A 30 18.54 -23.76 18.00
CA SER A 30 18.48 -23.18 16.66
C SER A 30 17.28 -23.68 15.84
N HIS A 31 17.00 -24.99 15.90
CA HIS A 31 15.84 -25.58 15.22
C HIS A 31 14.50 -25.17 15.87
N PHE A 32 14.43 -24.93 17.18
CA PHE A 32 13.24 -24.43 17.86
C PHE A 32 12.94 -22.95 17.58
N GLY A 33 13.96 -22.11 17.38
CA GLY A 33 13.81 -20.70 17.00
C GLY A 33 13.26 -20.50 15.58
N ILE A 34 13.54 -21.43 14.66
CA ILE A 34 13.05 -21.39 13.27
C ILE A 34 11.63 -21.98 13.16
N ALA A 35 11.28 -22.97 13.97
CA ALA A 35 9.94 -23.59 13.96
C ALA A 35 8.85 -22.69 14.57
N THR A 36 9.19 -21.85 15.55
CA THR A 36 8.25 -20.89 16.17
C THR A 36 7.94 -19.67 15.27
N TYR A 37 8.75 -19.42 14.23
CA TYR A 37 8.46 -18.37 13.24
C TYR A 37 7.34 -18.73 12.26
N ARG A 38 7.06 -20.02 12.05
CA ARG A 38 6.12 -20.49 11.02
C ARG A 38 4.64 -20.45 11.42
N ARG A 39 4.31 -20.21 12.69
CA ARG A 39 2.90 -20.01 13.13
C ARG A 39 2.52 -18.53 13.27
N THR A 40 3.47 -17.61 13.20
CA THR A 40 3.24 -16.15 13.36
C THR A 40 3.33 -15.37 12.04
N THR A 41 3.77 -16.01 10.95
CA THR A 41 3.99 -15.35 9.65
C THR A 41 2.71 -15.04 8.87
N GLY A 42 1.62 -15.80 9.02
CA GLY A 42 0.38 -15.55 8.27
C GLY A 42 -0.28 -14.21 8.62
N THR A 43 -0.42 -13.92 9.92
CA THR A 43 -1.06 -12.68 10.40
C THR A 43 -0.15 -11.46 10.22
N ILE A 44 1.17 -11.62 10.36
CA ILE A 44 2.14 -10.54 10.15
C ILE A 44 2.27 -10.21 8.66
N ALA A 45 2.33 -11.20 7.76
CA ALA A 45 2.39 -10.96 6.32
C ALA A 45 1.13 -10.27 5.80
N ALA A 46 -0.06 -10.73 6.20
CA ALA A 46 -1.33 -10.07 5.83
C ALA A 46 -1.46 -8.65 6.38
N THR A 47 -0.92 -8.39 7.59
CA THR A 47 -0.90 -7.04 8.19
C THR A 47 0.12 -6.13 7.48
N ALA A 48 1.32 -6.66 7.16
CA ALA A 48 2.35 -5.93 6.44
C ALA A 48 1.90 -5.55 5.03
N ASP A 49 1.17 -6.45 4.35
CA ASP A 49 0.62 -6.24 3.02
C ASP A 49 -0.48 -5.17 3.03
N ARG A 50 -1.42 -5.25 3.98
CA ARG A 50 -2.45 -4.21 4.18
C ARG A 50 -1.84 -2.82 4.41
N GLN A 51 -0.80 -2.75 5.22
CA GLN A 51 -0.15 -1.48 5.54
C GLN A 51 0.70 -0.95 4.37
N ALA A 52 1.23 -1.84 3.52
CA ALA A 52 1.86 -1.48 2.26
C ALA A 52 0.82 -0.92 1.28
N SER A 53 -0.32 -1.59 1.09
CA SER A 53 -1.45 -1.10 0.26
C SER A 53 -1.95 0.26 0.74
N PHE A 54 -2.11 0.46 2.05
CA PHE A 54 -2.50 1.76 2.62
C PHE A 54 -1.49 2.88 2.31
N ARG A 55 -0.19 2.61 2.48
CA ARG A 55 0.87 3.57 2.14
C ARG A 55 0.92 3.87 0.64
N ALA A 56 0.71 2.86 -0.20
CA ALA A 56 0.66 3.02 -1.65
C ALA A 56 -0.53 3.91 -2.05
N LEU A 57 -1.74 3.61 -1.58
CA LEU A 57 -2.94 4.43 -1.81
C LEU A 57 -2.74 5.88 -1.38
N ARG A 58 -2.19 6.10 -0.17
CA ARG A 58 -1.92 7.45 0.34
C ARG A 58 -0.96 8.21 -0.58
N ARG A 59 0.09 7.55 -1.08
CA ARG A 59 1.05 8.14 -2.01
C ARG A 59 0.41 8.45 -3.36
N LEU A 60 -0.41 7.56 -3.91
CA LEU A 60 -1.11 7.77 -5.18
C LEU A 60 -2.04 8.98 -5.12
N ILE A 61 -2.81 9.09 -4.03
CA ILE A 61 -3.70 10.24 -3.79
C ILE A 61 -2.87 11.51 -3.61
N ALA A 62 -1.80 11.47 -2.81
CA ALA A 62 -0.94 12.63 -2.58
C ALA A 62 -0.25 13.13 -3.87
N GLN A 63 0.00 12.25 -4.84
CA GLN A 63 0.62 12.58 -6.12
C GLN A 63 -0.40 12.85 -7.24
N ALA A 64 -1.68 12.90 -6.91
CA ALA A 64 -2.74 13.15 -7.89
C ALA A 64 -2.59 14.53 -8.54
N ARG A 65 -2.81 14.60 -9.86
CA ARG A 65 -2.76 15.81 -10.68
C ARG A 65 -4.15 16.22 -11.16
N PRO A 66 -4.37 17.52 -11.45
CA PRO A 66 -5.63 17.97 -12.04
C PRO A 66 -5.78 17.46 -13.49
N GLY A 67 -7.02 17.44 -13.99
CA GLY A 67 -7.35 17.01 -15.36
C GLY A 67 -8.25 15.77 -15.48
N GLN A 68 -8.79 15.27 -14.38
CA GLN A 68 -9.72 14.13 -14.36
C GLN A 68 -11.20 14.54 -14.37
N PRO A 69 -12.11 13.63 -14.79
CA PRO A 69 -13.53 13.73 -14.46
C PRO A 69 -13.76 13.70 -12.94
N ALA A 70 -14.91 14.21 -12.51
CA ALA A 70 -15.32 14.20 -11.12
C ALA A 70 -15.30 12.77 -10.55
N GLY A 71 -14.52 12.53 -9.49
CA GLY A 71 -14.56 11.28 -8.74
C GLY A 71 -15.94 11.06 -8.10
N SER A 72 -16.34 9.80 -7.91
CA SER A 72 -17.62 9.44 -7.29
C SER A 72 -17.43 8.94 -5.87
N ALA A 73 -18.53 8.68 -5.16
CA ALA A 73 -18.53 8.12 -3.81
C ALA A 73 -17.99 6.67 -3.73
N HIS A 74 -17.96 5.95 -4.84
CA HIS A 74 -17.65 4.50 -4.87
C HIS A 74 -16.50 4.14 -5.80
N ASN A 75 -16.02 5.09 -6.61
CA ASN A 75 -14.88 4.90 -7.50
C ASN A 75 -14.04 6.19 -7.51
N LEU A 76 -12.74 6.01 -7.28
CA LEU A 76 -11.78 7.10 -7.30
C LEU A 76 -10.98 7.05 -8.60
N ALA A 77 -11.11 8.07 -9.43
CA ALA A 77 -10.32 8.24 -10.64
C ALA A 77 -9.33 9.41 -10.45
N LEU A 78 -8.05 9.20 -10.76
CA LEU A 78 -7.00 10.20 -10.61
C LEU A 78 -5.86 10.01 -11.62
N VAL A 79 -5.19 11.10 -12.02
CA VAL A 79 -3.93 11.05 -12.77
C VAL A 79 -2.89 11.07 -11.68
N THR A 80 -2.00 10.09 -11.65
CA THR A 80 -0.92 10.05 -10.67
C THR A 80 0.34 9.48 -11.27
N THR A 81 1.39 9.47 -10.46
CA THR A 81 2.63 8.80 -10.80
C THR A 81 2.75 7.47 -10.08
N LEU A 82 2.97 6.40 -10.83
CA LEU A 82 3.27 5.11 -10.21
C LEU A 82 4.73 5.03 -9.75
N PRO A 83 5.01 4.24 -8.70
CA PRO A 83 6.38 3.84 -8.36
C PRO A 83 7.07 3.23 -9.59
N ARG A 84 8.38 3.45 -9.72
CA ARG A 84 9.16 3.05 -10.90
C ARG A 84 9.07 1.54 -11.20
N ALA A 85 8.85 0.71 -10.18
CA ALA A 85 8.67 -0.74 -10.32
C ALA A 85 7.35 -1.14 -11.03
N ALA A 86 6.32 -0.29 -10.97
CA ALA A 86 5.01 -0.53 -11.57
C ALA A 86 4.74 0.32 -12.83
N ALA A 87 5.65 1.25 -13.16
CA ALA A 87 5.48 2.19 -14.27
C ALA A 87 5.81 1.53 -15.62
N LEU A 88 4.79 1.38 -16.46
CA LEU A 88 4.90 0.87 -17.83
C LEU A 88 5.27 2.02 -18.76
N SER A 89 6.57 2.28 -18.92
CA SER A 89 7.16 3.28 -19.83
C SER A 89 6.86 4.77 -19.54
N SER A 90 5.62 5.13 -19.18
CA SER A 90 5.22 6.46 -18.70
C SER A 90 5.15 6.47 -17.17
N ARG A 91 5.72 7.52 -16.55
CA ARG A 91 5.52 7.76 -15.12
C ARG A 91 4.10 8.20 -14.79
N LEU A 92 3.40 8.80 -15.75
CA LEU A 92 2.07 9.37 -15.54
C LEU A 92 1.00 8.37 -16.00
N VAL A 93 0.10 8.01 -15.11
CA VAL A 93 -0.96 7.05 -15.37
C VAL A 93 -2.31 7.62 -14.98
N PHE A 94 -3.34 7.16 -15.69
CA PHE A 94 -4.71 7.24 -15.25
C PHE A 94 -4.99 6.03 -14.35
N ALA A 95 -5.30 6.26 -13.08
CA ALA A 95 -5.55 5.23 -12.08
C ALA A 95 -7.00 5.30 -11.59
N GLU A 96 -7.63 4.13 -11.48
CA GLU A 96 -8.95 3.93 -10.92
C GLU A 96 -8.86 2.98 -9.73
N ILE A 97 -9.52 3.33 -8.63
CA ILE A 97 -9.60 2.52 -7.42
C ILE A 97 -11.06 2.24 -7.13
N GLY A 98 -11.40 0.95 -7.10
CA GLY A 98 -12.77 0.49 -6.90
C GLY A 98 -12.82 -0.92 -6.30
N VAL A 99 -14.02 -1.37 -5.99
CA VAL A 99 -14.29 -2.73 -5.50
C VAL A 99 -14.96 -3.52 -6.61
N THR A 100 -14.45 -4.71 -6.90
CA THR A 100 -15.05 -5.62 -7.87
C THR A 100 -16.28 -6.32 -7.29
N ARG A 101 -17.11 -6.93 -8.15
CA ARG A 101 -18.25 -7.75 -7.69
C ARG A 101 -17.81 -8.95 -6.84
N ALA A 102 -16.56 -9.38 -6.95
CA ALA A 102 -15.99 -10.46 -6.14
C ALA A 102 -15.59 -10.00 -4.72
N GLY A 103 -15.67 -8.70 -4.42
CA GLY A 103 -15.23 -8.14 -3.14
C GLY A 103 -13.72 -7.93 -3.06
N ASP A 104 -13.05 -7.75 -4.19
CA ASP A 104 -11.64 -7.41 -4.24
C ASP A 104 -11.48 -5.89 -4.45
N LEU A 105 -10.64 -5.25 -3.64
CA LEU A 105 -10.20 -3.87 -3.87
C LEU A 105 -9.10 -3.90 -4.92
N VAL A 106 -9.35 -3.23 -6.04
CA VAL A 106 -8.47 -3.22 -7.19
C VAL A 106 -7.97 -1.82 -7.50
N LEU A 107 -6.71 -1.76 -7.93
CA LEU A 107 -6.12 -0.61 -8.59
C LEU A 107 -5.99 -0.96 -10.07
N ALA A 108 -6.76 -0.27 -10.91
CA ALA A 108 -6.64 -0.38 -12.35
C ALA A 108 -5.89 0.85 -12.88
N TRP A 109 -4.89 0.69 -13.74
CA TRP A 109 -4.20 1.82 -14.34
C TRP A 109 -3.86 1.63 -15.80
N ARG A 110 -3.78 2.75 -16.50
CA ARG A 110 -3.45 2.87 -17.93
C ARG A 110 -2.50 4.04 -18.13
N ALA A 111 -1.74 4.04 -19.22
CA ALA A 111 -0.91 5.19 -19.56
C ALA A 111 -1.81 6.45 -19.66
N ALA A 112 -1.40 7.53 -18.99
CA ALA A 112 -2.13 8.79 -19.12
C ALA A 112 -1.96 9.32 -20.55
N PRO A 113 -3.00 9.91 -21.16
CA PRO A 113 -2.87 10.56 -22.46
C PRO A 113 -1.77 11.63 -22.41
N THR A 114 -0.80 11.53 -23.33
CA THR A 114 0.21 12.58 -23.53
C THR A 114 -0.33 13.61 -24.50
N GLY A 115 -0.85 14.74 -23.97
CA GLY A 115 -1.25 15.89 -24.77
C GLY A 115 -2.52 16.58 -24.25
N PRO A 116 -2.78 17.83 -24.67
CA PRO A 116 -4.05 18.48 -24.41
C PRO A 116 -5.20 17.64 -25.01
N PRO A 117 -6.31 17.46 -24.28
CA PRO A 117 -7.43 16.66 -24.75
C PRO A 117 -7.98 17.27 -26.05
N LEU A 118 -7.89 16.53 -27.16
CA LEU A 118 -8.46 16.91 -28.46
C LEU A 118 -10.00 16.75 -28.51
N GLY A 119 -10.63 16.49 -27.36
CA GLY A 119 -12.08 16.37 -27.19
C GLY A 119 -12.47 16.26 -25.71
N PRO A 120 -13.75 16.44 -25.35
CA PRO A 120 -14.19 16.56 -23.95
C PRO A 120 -13.88 15.38 -23.03
N GLN A 121 -13.52 14.21 -23.58
CA GLN A 121 -13.21 12.99 -22.82
C GLN A 121 -12.24 12.13 -23.65
N ALA A 122 -10.96 12.52 -23.72
CA ALA A 122 -9.94 11.60 -24.23
C ALA A 122 -9.88 10.36 -23.31
N SER A 123 -10.56 9.28 -23.71
CA SER A 123 -10.53 8.02 -23.00
C SER A 123 -9.09 7.52 -22.88
N PRO A 124 -8.66 7.05 -21.70
CA PRO A 124 -7.31 6.54 -21.52
C PRO A 124 -7.07 5.37 -22.51
N ALA A 125 -6.03 5.48 -23.33
CA ALA A 125 -5.69 4.51 -24.36
C ALA A 125 -4.84 3.35 -23.80
N GLY A 126 -4.91 2.18 -24.43
CA GLY A 126 -4.08 0.98 -24.10
C GLY A 126 -4.70 0.04 -23.07
N THR A 127 -4.14 -1.15 -22.84
CA THR A 127 -4.72 -2.14 -21.91
C THR A 127 -4.58 -1.72 -20.45
N ALA A 128 -5.66 -1.82 -19.67
CA ALA A 128 -5.63 -1.57 -18.23
C ALA A 128 -4.88 -2.69 -17.50
N HIS A 129 -3.88 -2.31 -16.71
CA HIS A 129 -3.26 -3.20 -15.74
C HIS A 129 -4.08 -3.17 -14.48
N VAL A 130 -4.36 -4.34 -13.91
CA VAL A 130 -5.21 -4.49 -12.73
C VAL A 130 -4.42 -5.21 -11.66
N GLU A 131 -4.26 -4.58 -10.51
CA GLU A 131 -3.63 -5.17 -9.33
C GLU A 131 -4.66 -5.27 -8.21
N THR A 132 -4.70 -6.42 -7.56
CA THR A 132 -5.54 -6.64 -6.38
C THR A 132 -4.79 -6.16 -5.15
N LEU A 133 -5.27 -5.08 -4.53
CA LEU A 133 -4.65 -4.50 -3.33
C LEU A 133 -5.09 -5.18 -2.04
N ALA A 134 -6.32 -5.71 -2.04
CA ALA A 134 -6.91 -6.43 -0.91
C ALA A 134 -8.11 -7.26 -1.35
N ARG A 135 -8.42 -8.29 -0.55
CA ARG A 135 -9.61 -9.14 -0.70
C ARG A 135 -10.57 -8.95 0.47
N HIS A 136 -11.79 -9.44 0.34
CA HIS A 136 -12.84 -9.36 1.37
C HIS A 136 -13.22 -7.91 1.73
N ILE A 137 -13.38 -7.09 0.71
CA ILE A 137 -13.85 -5.70 0.81
C ILE A 137 -15.30 -5.64 0.37
N ALA A 138 -16.17 -5.12 1.25
CA ALA A 138 -17.59 -4.96 0.97
C ALA A 138 -17.85 -3.71 0.12
N ALA A 139 -17.22 -2.60 0.47
CA ALA A 139 -17.39 -1.32 -0.23
C ALA A 139 -16.23 -0.36 0.03
N ILE A 140 -16.14 0.69 -0.78
CA ILE A 140 -15.39 1.90 -0.47
C ILE A 140 -16.33 3.09 -0.42
N GLU A 141 -16.05 4.02 0.49
CA GLU A 141 -16.73 5.30 0.59
C GLU A 141 -15.70 6.41 0.39
N LEU A 142 -15.99 7.28 -0.58
CA LEU A 142 -15.15 8.40 -0.95
C LEU A 142 -15.87 9.70 -0.66
N ARG A 143 -15.19 10.61 0.04
CA ARG A 143 -15.65 11.98 0.25
C ARG A 143 -14.56 12.97 -0.12
N TYR A 144 -14.98 14.09 -0.68
CA TYR A 144 -14.12 15.10 -1.26
C TYR A 144 -14.35 16.42 -0.52
N TRP A 145 -13.30 16.99 0.06
CA TRP A 145 -13.36 18.30 0.72
C TRP A 145 -13.03 19.41 -0.28
N TRP A 146 -14.02 20.17 -0.73
CA TRP A 146 -13.81 21.24 -1.71
C TRP A 146 -14.88 22.32 -1.61
N ALA A 147 -14.65 23.46 -2.25
CA ALA A 147 -15.58 24.59 -2.30
C ALA A 147 -16.35 24.56 -3.62
N THR A 148 -17.68 24.47 -3.56
CA THR A 148 -18.56 24.40 -4.74
C THR A 148 -18.52 25.66 -5.60
N ARG A 149 -18.17 26.81 -5.01
CA ARG A 149 -17.97 28.09 -5.69
C ARG A 149 -16.69 28.76 -5.20
N PRO A 150 -16.02 29.56 -6.04
CA PRO A 150 -14.93 30.42 -5.60
C PRO A 150 -15.37 31.29 -4.41
N GLY A 151 -14.57 31.32 -3.34
CA GLY A 151 -14.85 32.10 -2.12
C GLY A 151 -15.81 31.47 -1.10
N ALA A 152 -16.51 30.38 -1.44
CA ALA A 152 -17.33 29.65 -0.47
C ALA A 152 -16.46 28.83 0.51
N PRO A 153 -16.91 28.63 1.76
CA PRO A 153 -16.24 27.70 2.66
C PRO A 153 -16.29 26.28 2.08
N PRO A 154 -15.18 25.53 2.11
CA PRO A 154 -15.17 24.16 1.63
C PRO A 154 -15.99 23.25 2.56
N ALA A 155 -16.63 22.24 1.98
CA ALA A 155 -17.40 21.23 2.70
C ALA A 155 -17.10 19.81 2.18
N TRP A 156 -17.55 18.78 2.89
CA TRP A 156 -17.45 17.39 2.46
C TRP A 156 -18.57 17.08 1.47
N HIS A 157 -18.20 16.61 0.29
CA HIS A 157 -19.11 16.23 -0.77
C HIS A 157 -18.83 14.79 -1.22
N ASP A 158 -19.85 14.12 -1.74
CA ASP A 158 -19.75 12.74 -2.22
C ASP A 158 -19.28 12.66 -3.69
N ALA A 159 -19.24 13.81 -4.36
CA ALA A 159 -18.66 13.99 -5.69
C ALA A 159 -17.48 14.96 -5.66
N GLY A 160 -16.42 14.63 -6.41
CA GLY A 160 -15.27 15.50 -6.59
C GLY A 160 -15.55 16.65 -7.57
N PRO A 161 -14.76 17.73 -7.53
CA PRO A 161 -14.85 18.78 -8.54
C PRO A 161 -14.44 18.24 -9.92
N ALA A 162 -15.20 18.57 -10.97
CA ALA A 162 -14.82 18.23 -12.34
C ALA A 162 -13.62 19.10 -12.78
N GLY A 163 -12.54 18.47 -13.27
CA GLY A 163 -11.37 19.18 -13.82
C GLY A 163 -10.45 19.85 -12.79
N ALA A 164 -10.87 20.00 -11.53
CA ALA A 164 -10.04 20.54 -10.45
C ALA A 164 -9.70 19.46 -9.40
N LEU A 165 -8.79 19.78 -8.48
CA LEU A 165 -8.45 18.89 -7.38
C LEU A 165 -9.12 19.33 -6.07
N PRO A 166 -9.77 18.39 -5.34
CA PRO A 166 -10.27 18.67 -4.00
C PRO A 166 -9.11 19.00 -3.03
N ARG A 167 -9.40 19.57 -1.85
CA ARG A 167 -8.35 19.85 -0.86
C ARG A 167 -7.97 18.62 -0.07
N LEU A 168 -8.96 17.78 0.23
CA LEU A 168 -8.76 16.49 0.89
C LEU A 168 -9.65 15.46 0.20
N ILE A 169 -9.16 14.23 0.15
CA ILE A 169 -9.94 13.05 -0.20
C ILE A 169 -9.93 12.17 1.04
N ARG A 170 -11.12 11.80 1.51
CA ARG A 170 -11.32 10.79 2.53
C ARG A 170 -11.75 9.51 1.82
N LEU A 171 -10.95 8.47 1.96
CA LEU A 171 -11.22 7.12 1.50
C LEU A 171 -11.42 6.25 2.74
N ARG A 172 -12.60 5.64 2.83
CA ARG A 172 -12.93 4.65 3.85
C ARG A 172 -13.14 3.31 3.15
N ILE A 173 -12.45 2.29 3.64
CA ILE A 173 -12.54 0.93 3.11
C ILE A 173 -13.37 0.12 4.10
N ILE A 174 -14.51 -0.41 3.65
CA ILE A 174 -15.42 -1.20 4.47
C ILE A 174 -15.14 -2.67 4.17
N PRO A 175 -14.54 -3.43 5.11
CA PRO A 175 -14.28 -4.84 4.88
C PRO A 175 -15.55 -5.69 5.12
N THR A 176 -15.57 -6.92 4.61
CA THR A 176 -16.66 -7.87 4.87
C THR A 176 -16.76 -8.20 6.37
N ALA A 177 -17.94 -8.63 6.84
CA ALA A 177 -18.16 -8.98 8.25
C ALA A 177 -17.11 -9.99 8.77
N GLY A 178 -16.62 -9.77 9.99
CA GLY A 178 -15.58 -10.60 10.62
C GLY A 178 -14.14 -10.24 10.23
N GLN A 179 -13.93 -9.33 9.28
CA GLN A 179 -12.61 -8.81 8.95
C GLN A 179 -12.25 -7.59 9.81
N ARG A 180 -10.95 -7.41 10.04
CA ARG A 180 -10.45 -6.26 10.81
C ARG A 180 -10.72 -4.94 10.05
N PRO A 181 -11.19 -3.88 10.73
CA PRO A 181 -11.44 -2.58 10.08
C PRO A 181 -10.15 -2.00 9.50
N TRP A 182 -10.29 -1.37 8.33
CA TRP A 182 -9.23 -0.57 7.74
C TRP A 182 -9.15 0.80 8.43
N PRO A 183 -7.96 1.39 8.56
CA PRO A 183 -7.84 2.77 9.01
C PRO A 183 -8.44 3.73 7.98
N ASP A 184 -9.06 4.79 8.47
CA ASP A 184 -9.55 5.87 7.61
C ASP A 184 -8.36 6.56 6.92
N LEU A 185 -8.43 6.68 5.60
CA LEU A 185 -7.40 7.35 4.80
C LEU A 185 -7.87 8.76 4.47
N ILE A 186 -7.19 9.77 5.02
CA ILE A 186 -7.37 11.17 4.61
C ILE A 186 -6.06 11.65 3.99
N ALA A 187 -6.12 12.07 2.73
CA ALA A 187 -4.95 12.54 1.99
C ALA A 187 -5.28 13.81 1.20
N ALA A 188 -4.30 14.72 1.16
CA ALA A 188 -4.36 15.93 0.35
C ALA A 188 -3.69 15.64 -1.01
N PRO A 189 -4.41 15.77 -2.14
CA PRO A 189 -3.80 15.63 -3.45
C PRO A 189 -2.87 16.81 -3.75
N TRP A 190 -1.86 16.56 -4.60
CA TRP A 190 -0.88 17.57 -4.96
C TRP A 190 -1.56 18.75 -5.63
N ARG A 191 -1.46 19.91 -4.99
CA ARG A 191 -1.90 21.18 -5.57
C ARG A 191 -0.69 21.83 -6.19
N ALA A 192 -0.81 22.29 -7.43
CA ALA A 192 0.10 23.35 -7.89
C ALA A 192 -0.01 24.50 -6.86
N PRO A 193 1.12 25.10 -6.43
CA PRO A 193 1.07 26.26 -5.55
C PRO A 193 0.12 27.28 -6.18
N PHE A 194 -0.82 27.77 -5.38
CA PHE A 194 -1.69 28.88 -5.76
C PHE A 194 -0.77 30.00 -6.23
N ALA A 195 -0.78 30.30 -7.53
CA ALA A 195 -0.21 31.54 -8.00
C ALA A 195 -1.05 32.63 -7.34
N ALA A 196 -0.51 33.23 -6.27
CA ALA A 196 -0.99 34.49 -5.75
C ALA A 196 -0.74 35.52 -6.87
N GLY A 197 -1.71 35.66 -7.77
CA GLY A 197 -1.78 36.76 -8.72
C GLY A 197 -2.10 38.03 -7.93
N GLY A 198 -1.26 39.04 -8.13
CA GLY A 198 -1.22 40.32 -7.42
C GLY A 198 -2.44 41.21 -7.59
#